data_AF-A0A917MX68-F1
#
_entry.id   AF-A0A917MX68-F1
#
_cell.length_a   1.000
_cell.length_b   1.000
_cell.length_c   1.000
_cell.angle_alpha   90.00
_cell.angle_beta   90.00
_cell.angle_gamma   90.00
#
_symmetry.space_group_name_H-M   'P 1'
#
loop_
_entity.id
_entity.type
_entity.pdbx_description
1 polymer ?
#
loop_
_entity_poly.entity_id
_entity_poly.type
_entity_poly.pdbx_seq_one_letter_code
_entity_poly.pdbx_strand_id
1 'polypeptide(L)'
;MKNQRIIRAVSLVFVSFLFSCQLFGDSPDKVFQTIGLNANKINGSFSRDFKELRQHKAGGSMQVPAADNKTLRPATCVEYVNYVYAQKLDRDVERIGKLTVTDETKPIINAALDLFRYADEVYKNDYPALARMIDEGKTDVEIDAAVEKLDSTKGAALDQKYKTTMDLLLPYADKHGVKYKVM
;
A
#
# COMPACT_ATOMS: atom_id res chain seq x y z
N MET A 1 -46.47 4.38 67.87
CA MET A 1 -46.58 2.98 67.40
C MET A 1 -45.85 2.88 66.06
N LYS A 2 -44.78 2.07 66.02
CA LYS A 2 -44.00 1.76 64.81
C LYS A 2 -44.89 0.98 63.85
N ASN A 3 -44.97 1.39 62.58
CA ASN A 3 -45.36 0.50 61.49
C ASN A 3 -44.44 0.74 60.28
N GLN A 4 -43.53 -0.20 60.15
CA GLN A 4 -42.53 -0.42 59.12
C GLN A 4 -43.18 -1.29 58.03
N ARG A 5 -43.04 -0.94 56.74
CA ARG A 5 -43.31 -1.74 55.50
C ARG A 5 -43.50 -0.75 54.34
N ILE A 6 -42.88 -0.79 53.16
CA ILE A 6 -42.04 -1.73 52.40
C ILE A 6 -41.20 -0.85 51.47
N ILE A 7 -39.87 -0.94 51.52
CA ILE A 7 -39.00 -0.32 50.52
C ILE A 7 -39.10 -1.18 49.27
N ARG A 8 -39.84 -0.72 48.25
CA ARG A 8 -39.78 -1.32 46.92
C ARG A 8 -38.45 -0.89 46.29
N ALA A 9 -37.51 -1.82 46.24
CA ALA A 9 -36.28 -1.68 45.48
C ALA A 9 -36.65 -1.53 43.99
N VAL A 10 -36.68 -0.29 43.50
CA VAL A 10 -36.69 0.00 42.07
C VAL A 10 -35.27 -0.28 41.59
N SER A 11 -35.04 -1.51 41.11
CA SER A 11 -33.84 -1.83 40.36
C SER A 11 -33.90 -1.07 39.03
N LEU A 12 -33.21 0.07 38.99
CA LEU A 12 -32.94 0.80 37.76
C LEU A 12 -32.00 -0.08 36.92
N VAL A 13 -32.58 -0.79 35.95
CA VAL A 13 -31.82 -1.52 34.94
C VAL A 13 -31.03 -0.50 34.13
N PHE A 14 -29.76 -0.34 34.49
CA PHE A 14 -28.78 0.37 33.68
C PHE A 14 -28.55 -0.53 32.45
N VAL A 15 -29.32 -0.30 31.39
CA VAL A 15 -29.04 -0.88 30.08
C VAL A 15 -27.74 -0.24 29.63
N SER A 16 -26.64 -0.92 29.94
CA SER A 16 -25.33 -0.66 29.39
C SER A 16 -25.46 -0.80 27.87
N PHE A 17 -25.61 0.34 27.19
CA PHE A 17 -25.33 0.45 25.76
C PHE A 17 -23.85 0.17 25.56
N LEU A 18 -23.48 -1.11 25.58
CA LEU A 18 -22.28 -1.59 24.91
C LEU A 18 -22.57 -1.56 23.41
N PHE A 19 -22.67 -0.34 22.86
CA PHE A 19 -22.42 -0.15 21.44
C PHE A 19 -20.94 -0.47 21.23
N SER A 20 -20.67 -1.74 20.94
CA SER A 20 -19.43 -2.12 20.28
C SER A 20 -19.29 -1.23 19.03
N CYS A 21 -18.18 -0.51 18.91
CA CYS A 21 -17.83 0.35 17.78
C CYS A 21 -17.67 -0.39 16.43
N GLN A 22 -18.24 -1.59 16.27
CA GLN A 22 -18.28 -2.35 15.02
C GLN A 22 -19.65 -2.32 14.33
N LEU A 23 -20.63 -1.60 14.87
CA LEU A 23 -21.95 -1.43 14.23
C LEU A 23 -21.92 -0.51 13.00
N PHE A 24 -20.87 0.29 12.85
CA PHE A 24 -20.63 1.15 11.70
C PHE A 24 -19.26 0.76 11.13
N GLY A 25 -19.21 0.40 9.85
CA GLY A 25 -17.95 0.02 9.19
C GLY A 25 -16.93 1.17 9.18
N ASP A 26 -15.76 0.92 8.59
CA ASP A 26 -14.73 1.95 8.45
C ASP A 26 -15.27 3.22 7.77
N SER A 27 -14.84 4.38 8.24
CA SER A 27 -15.27 5.65 7.64
C SER A 27 -14.83 5.74 6.16
N PRO A 28 -15.61 6.42 5.31
CA PRO A 28 -15.24 6.66 3.92
C PRO A 28 -13.84 7.28 3.75
N ASP A 29 -13.47 8.23 4.62
CA ASP A 29 -12.11 8.78 4.67
C ASP A 29 -11.05 7.70 4.94
N LYS A 30 -11.30 6.78 5.87
CA LYS A 30 -10.34 5.72 6.20
C LYS A 30 -10.14 4.76 5.03
N VAL A 31 -11.22 4.40 4.34
CA VAL A 31 -11.16 3.57 3.12
C VAL A 31 -10.33 4.29 2.05
N PHE A 32 -10.64 5.56 1.78
CA PHE A 32 -9.94 6.37 0.79
C PHE A 32 -8.46 6.58 1.10
N GLN A 33 -8.11 6.91 2.34
CA GLN A 33 -6.72 7.12 2.74
C GLN A 33 -5.91 5.83 2.69
N THR A 34 -6.52 4.71 3.09
CA THR A 34 -5.85 3.40 3.11
C THR A 34 -5.55 2.91 1.70
N ILE A 35 -6.44 3.17 0.73
CA ILE A 35 -6.30 2.69 -0.64
C ILE A 35 -5.69 3.77 -1.54
N GLY A 36 -6.38 4.90 -1.70
CA GLY A 36 -6.05 5.96 -2.66
C GLY A 36 -4.71 6.63 -2.38
N LEU A 37 -4.48 7.11 -1.16
CA LEU A 37 -3.21 7.80 -0.85
C LEU A 37 -2.01 6.85 -0.88
N ASN A 38 -2.19 5.59 -0.45
CA ASN A 38 -1.10 4.61 -0.50
C ASN A 38 -0.82 4.13 -1.92
N ALA A 39 -1.78 4.19 -2.85
CA ALA A 39 -1.55 3.83 -4.24
C ALA A 39 -0.51 4.75 -4.90
N ASN A 40 -0.31 5.98 -4.40
CA ASN A 40 0.75 6.88 -4.85
C ASN A 40 2.17 6.38 -4.54
N LYS A 41 2.32 5.34 -3.71
CA LYS A 41 3.61 4.67 -3.48
C LYS A 41 3.99 3.71 -4.61
N ILE A 42 3.04 3.39 -5.48
CA ILE A 42 3.24 2.53 -6.64
C ILE A 42 3.79 3.40 -7.76
N ASN A 43 4.98 3.06 -8.25
CA ASN A 43 5.66 3.84 -9.28
C ASN A 43 5.04 3.51 -10.64
N GLY A 44 4.64 4.55 -11.38
CA GLY A 44 4.03 4.41 -12.71
C GLY A 44 5.01 4.33 -13.89
N SER A 45 6.32 4.22 -13.63
CA SER A 45 7.33 4.07 -14.69
C SER A 45 8.57 3.37 -14.17
N PHE A 46 8.77 2.11 -14.57
CA PHE A 46 9.95 1.35 -14.18
C PHE A 46 11.20 1.90 -14.89
N SER A 47 11.06 2.34 -16.15
CA SER A 47 12.13 3.05 -16.88
C SER A 47 12.73 4.22 -16.11
N ARG A 48 11.88 5.05 -15.48
CA ARG A 48 12.36 6.16 -14.65
C ARG A 48 13.14 5.65 -13.45
N ASP A 49 12.60 4.67 -12.73
CA ASP A 49 13.24 4.12 -11.53
C ASP A 49 14.62 3.52 -11.83
N PHE A 50 14.75 2.79 -12.95
CA PHE A 50 16.02 2.17 -13.34
C PHE A 50 17.03 3.18 -13.92
N LYS A 51 16.56 4.29 -14.49
CA LYS A 51 17.42 5.43 -14.83
C LYS A 51 17.98 6.08 -13.56
N GLU A 52 17.14 6.35 -12.57
CA GLU A 52 17.57 6.90 -11.27
C GLU A 52 18.53 5.96 -10.53
N LEU A 53 18.25 4.64 -10.55
CA LEU A 53 19.11 3.64 -9.93
C LEU A 53 20.54 3.65 -10.53
N ARG A 54 20.66 3.70 -11.86
CA ARG A 54 21.98 3.82 -12.52
C ARG A 54 22.70 5.13 -12.17
N GLN A 55 21.96 6.24 -12.05
CA GLN A 55 22.54 7.51 -11.61
C GLN A 55 23.06 7.43 -10.18
N HIS A 56 22.30 6.83 -9.25
CA HIS A 56 22.75 6.60 -7.88
C HIS A 56 23.98 5.69 -7.81
N LYS A 57 24.06 4.66 -8.65
CA LYS A 57 25.25 3.81 -8.77
C LYS A 57 26.46 4.59 -9.26
N ALA A 58 26.33 5.32 -10.37
CA ALA A 58 27.42 6.11 -10.95
C ALA A 58 27.91 7.21 -9.99
N GLY A 59 27.00 7.82 -9.23
CA GLY A 59 27.31 8.83 -8.22
C GLY A 59 27.81 8.27 -6.88
N GLY A 60 27.84 6.94 -6.68
CA GLY A 60 28.26 6.32 -5.43
C GLY A 60 27.35 6.63 -4.23
N SER A 61 26.08 7.01 -4.47
CA SER A 61 25.15 7.46 -3.44
C SER A 61 24.24 6.36 -2.90
N MET A 62 24.34 5.14 -3.42
CA MET A 62 23.52 4.01 -2.95
C MET A 62 24.03 3.52 -1.60
N GLN A 63 23.17 3.64 -0.59
CA GLN A 63 23.47 3.18 0.76
C GLN A 63 22.31 2.38 1.34
N VAL A 64 22.65 1.37 2.15
CA VAL A 64 21.70 0.57 2.94
C VAL A 64 22.19 0.48 4.38
N PRO A 65 21.32 0.16 5.36
CA PRO A 65 21.74 -0.09 6.73
C PRO A 65 22.86 -1.15 6.80
N ALA A 66 23.87 -0.86 7.62
CA ALA A 66 24.89 -1.84 7.99
C ALA A 66 24.31 -2.86 9.00
N ALA A 67 25.09 -3.89 9.33
CA ALA A 67 24.65 -4.95 10.24
C ALA A 67 24.25 -4.45 11.65
N ASP A 68 24.72 -3.27 12.06
CA ASP A 68 24.39 -2.63 13.33
C ASP A 68 23.03 -1.89 13.31
N ASN A 69 22.37 -1.76 12.14
CA ASN A 69 21.16 -0.97 11.90
C ASN A 69 21.23 0.49 12.38
N LYS A 70 22.44 1.04 12.57
CA LYS A 70 22.68 2.41 13.03
C LYS A 70 23.52 3.20 12.04
N THR A 71 24.38 2.53 11.29
CA THR A 71 25.23 3.13 10.28
C THR A 71 24.76 2.73 8.88
N LEU A 72 25.16 3.52 7.88
CA LEU A 72 24.92 3.24 6.47
C LEU A 72 26.21 2.73 5.83
N ARG A 73 26.06 1.81 4.88
CA ARG A 73 27.17 1.28 4.06
C ARG A 73 26.83 1.40 2.58
N PRO A 74 27.85 1.43 1.69
CA PRO A 74 27.63 1.27 0.26
C PRO A 74 26.82 0.00 -0.03
N ALA A 75 25.95 0.09 -1.02
CA ALA A 75 25.07 -0.98 -1.44
C ALA A 75 25.33 -1.36 -2.90
N THR A 76 25.12 -2.63 -3.24
CA THR A 76 24.90 -3.01 -4.65
C THR A 76 23.52 -2.53 -5.12
N CYS A 77 23.25 -2.53 -6.43
CA CYS A 77 21.90 -2.22 -6.92
C CYS A 77 20.87 -3.19 -6.36
N VAL A 78 21.17 -4.49 -6.32
CA VAL A 78 20.27 -5.51 -5.78
C VAL A 78 19.95 -5.26 -4.30
N GLU A 79 20.95 -4.95 -3.48
CA GLU A 79 20.75 -4.62 -2.07
C GLU A 79 19.89 -3.37 -1.90
N TYR A 80 20.16 -2.34 -2.70
CA TYR A 80 19.44 -1.08 -2.65
C TYR A 80 17.96 -1.25 -3.03
N VAL A 81 17.65 -1.93 -4.14
CA VAL A 81 16.24 -2.11 -4.54
C VAL A 81 15.47 -3.00 -3.57
N ASN A 82 16.10 -4.02 -2.99
CA ASN A 82 15.47 -4.86 -1.97
C ASN A 82 15.14 -4.05 -0.72
N TYR A 83 16.05 -3.18 -0.29
CA TYR A 83 15.82 -2.32 0.87
C TYR A 83 14.73 -1.27 0.62
N VAL A 84 14.73 -0.64 -0.54
CA VAL A 84 13.81 0.48 -0.87
C VAL A 84 12.41 0.00 -1.26
N TYR A 85 12.30 -1.15 -1.97
CA TYR A 85 11.06 -1.58 -2.61
C TYR A 85 10.45 -2.85 -2.03
N ALA A 86 11.24 -3.86 -1.66
CA ALA A 86 10.72 -5.21 -1.41
C ALA A 86 9.79 -5.33 -0.19
N GLN A 87 9.73 -4.34 0.71
CA GLN A 87 8.79 -4.31 1.84
C GLN A 87 7.88 -3.08 1.80
N LYS A 88 7.92 -2.33 0.69
CA LYS A 88 7.26 -1.03 0.57
C LYS A 88 5.75 -1.13 0.73
N LEU A 89 5.16 -2.26 0.32
CA LEU A 89 3.72 -2.46 0.21
C LEU A 89 3.14 -3.50 1.18
N ASP A 90 3.96 -4.29 1.89
CA ASP A 90 3.49 -5.35 2.80
C ASP A 90 2.47 -4.84 3.83
N ARG A 91 2.80 -3.72 4.48
CA ARG A 91 1.90 -3.11 5.47
C ARG A 91 0.65 -2.51 4.85
N ASP A 92 0.71 -2.09 3.59
CA ASP A 92 -0.46 -1.55 2.91
C ASP A 92 -1.42 -2.69 2.53
N VAL A 93 -0.90 -3.81 2.00
CA VAL A 93 -1.69 -5.04 1.76
C VAL A 93 -2.36 -5.52 3.05
N GLU A 94 -1.62 -5.56 4.17
CA GLU A 94 -2.18 -5.93 5.47
C GLU A 94 -3.30 -4.98 5.92
N ARG A 95 -3.08 -3.67 5.81
CA ARG A 95 -4.07 -2.65 6.21
C ARG A 95 -5.32 -2.69 5.36
N ILE A 96 -5.18 -2.85 4.05
CA ILE A 96 -6.32 -3.00 3.13
C ILE A 96 -7.12 -4.25 3.49
N GLY A 97 -6.45 -5.36 3.78
CA GLY A 97 -7.10 -6.61 4.19
C GLY A 97 -7.83 -6.54 5.55
N LYS A 98 -7.56 -5.50 6.35
CA LYS A 98 -8.23 -5.24 7.64
C LYS A 98 -9.40 -4.27 7.53
N LEU A 99 -9.67 -3.72 6.34
CA LEU A 99 -10.84 -2.86 6.13
C LEU A 99 -12.14 -3.66 6.26
N THR A 100 -13.18 -2.99 6.74
CA THR A 100 -14.52 -3.55 6.91
C THR A 100 -15.13 -3.81 5.54
N VAL A 101 -15.49 -5.07 5.29
CA VAL A 101 -16.12 -5.51 4.04
C VAL A 101 -17.63 -5.31 4.13
N THR A 102 -18.16 -4.42 3.28
CA THR A 102 -19.59 -4.21 3.04
C THR A 102 -19.89 -4.41 1.55
N ASP A 103 -21.15 -4.38 1.15
CA ASP A 103 -21.51 -4.48 -0.27
C ASP A 103 -20.88 -3.36 -1.11
N GLU A 104 -20.71 -2.16 -0.55
CA GLU A 104 -20.07 -1.03 -1.23
C GLU A 104 -18.55 -1.13 -1.25
N THR A 105 -17.92 -1.54 -0.14
CA THR A 105 -16.44 -1.53 -0.02
C THR A 105 -15.78 -2.78 -0.58
N LYS A 106 -16.49 -3.92 -0.65
CA LYS A 106 -15.95 -5.20 -1.14
C LYS A 106 -15.30 -5.11 -2.52
N PRO A 107 -15.94 -4.55 -3.58
CA PRO A 107 -15.28 -4.45 -4.89
C PRO A 107 -14.03 -3.56 -4.84
N ILE A 108 -14.05 -2.48 -4.05
CA ILE A 108 -12.93 -1.55 -3.89
C ILE A 108 -11.75 -2.25 -3.21
N ILE A 109 -12.01 -2.93 -2.09
CA ILE A 109 -10.99 -3.67 -1.32
C ILE A 109 -10.36 -4.76 -2.18
N ASN A 110 -11.17 -5.51 -2.95
CA ASN A 110 -10.65 -6.57 -3.82
C ASN A 110 -9.76 -6.00 -4.93
N ALA A 111 -10.19 -4.94 -5.61
CA ALA A 111 -9.39 -4.29 -6.65
C ALA A 111 -8.08 -3.72 -6.07
N ALA A 112 -8.14 -3.09 -4.89
CA ALA A 112 -6.96 -2.58 -4.21
C ALA A 112 -5.99 -3.70 -3.80
N LEU A 113 -6.47 -4.81 -3.25
CA LEU A 113 -5.61 -5.95 -2.92
C LEU A 113 -4.94 -6.55 -4.15
N ASP A 114 -5.67 -6.64 -5.27
CA ASP A 114 -5.12 -7.10 -6.54
C ASP A 114 -4.02 -6.15 -7.06
N LEU A 115 -4.26 -4.84 -7.05
CA LEU A 115 -3.27 -3.82 -7.40
C LEU A 115 -2.01 -3.91 -6.54
N PHE A 116 -2.17 -3.85 -5.21
CA PHE A 116 -1.02 -3.75 -4.30
C PHE A 116 -0.21 -5.04 -4.26
N ARG A 117 -0.85 -6.22 -4.32
CA ARG A 117 -0.13 -7.50 -4.38
C ARG A 117 0.62 -7.66 -5.70
N TYR A 118 0.03 -7.21 -6.82
CA TYR A 118 0.69 -7.27 -8.11
C TYR A 118 1.91 -6.35 -8.15
N ALA A 119 1.80 -5.11 -7.66
CA ALA A 119 2.94 -4.21 -7.52
C ALA A 119 4.04 -4.78 -6.62
N ASP A 120 3.65 -5.38 -5.49
CA ASP A 120 4.58 -6.01 -4.54
C ASP A 120 5.33 -7.19 -5.16
N GLU A 121 4.65 -8.01 -5.98
CA GLU A 121 5.28 -9.09 -6.74
C GLU A 121 6.34 -8.55 -7.71
N VAL A 122 6.04 -7.46 -8.42
CA VAL A 122 7.00 -6.80 -9.34
C VAL A 122 8.23 -6.31 -8.57
N TYR A 123 8.03 -5.65 -7.43
CA TYR A 123 9.11 -5.13 -6.59
C TYR A 123 9.96 -6.23 -5.94
N LYS A 124 9.38 -7.38 -5.62
CA LYS A 124 10.11 -8.48 -4.98
C LYS A 124 10.84 -9.37 -5.98
N ASN A 125 10.36 -9.46 -7.22
CA ASN A 125 10.89 -10.41 -8.19
C ASN A 125 11.62 -9.73 -9.36
N ASP A 126 10.96 -8.79 -10.04
CA ASP A 126 11.49 -8.19 -11.26
C ASP A 126 12.54 -7.12 -10.97
N TYR A 127 12.32 -6.31 -9.93
CA TYR A 127 13.27 -5.25 -9.56
C TYR A 127 14.65 -5.81 -9.20
N PRO A 128 14.78 -6.84 -8.33
CA PRO A 128 16.07 -7.44 -8.03
C PRO A 128 16.72 -8.13 -9.24
N ALA A 129 15.93 -8.68 -10.16
CA ALA A 129 16.45 -9.30 -11.38
C ALA A 129 17.09 -8.26 -12.31
N LEU A 130 16.39 -7.14 -12.55
CA LEU A 130 16.92 -6.03 -13.36
C LEU A 130 18.09 -5.32 -12.67
N ALA A 131 18.03 -5.13 -11.36
CA ALA A 131 19.13 -4.54 -10.58
C ALA A 131 20.40 -5.39 -10.67
N ARG A 132 20.26 -6.72 -10.74
CA ARG A 132 21.38 -7.64 -10.91
C ARG A 132 22.09 -7.43 -12.25
N MET A 133 21.36 -7.13 -13.33
CA MET A 133 21.98 -6.83 -14.63
C MET A 133 22.94 -5.64 -14.53
N ILE A 134 22.57 -4.62 -13.75
CA ILE A 134 23.43 -3.46 -13.50
C ILE A 134 24.66 -3.86 -12.67
N ASP A 135 24.50 -4.71 -11.67
CA ASP A 135 25.61 -5.22 -10.85
C ASP A 135 26.57 -6.12 -11.63
N GLU A 136 26.06 -6.91 -12.56
CA GLU A 136 26.83 -7.77 -13.47
C GLU A 136 27.51 -7.01 -14.62
N GLY A 137 27.28 -5.70 -14.74
CA GLY A 137 27.90 -4.87 -15.77
C GLY A 137 27.34 -5.10 -17.18
N LYS A 138 26.05 -5.49 -17.28
CA LYS A 138 25.34 -5.52 -18.57
C LYS A 138 25.34 -4.14 -19.22
N THR A 139 25.24 -4.12 -20.55
CA THR A 139 25.21 -2.87 -21.30
C THR A 139 23.90 -2.10 -21.06
N ASP A 140 23.94 -0.78 -21.20
CA ASP A 140 22.74 0.05 -21.08
C ASP A 140 21.64 -0.37 -22.06
N VAL A 141 22.01 -0.82 -23.27
CA VAL A 141 21.06 -1.33 -24.27
C VAL A 141 20.34 -2.60 -23.78
N GLU A 142 21.06 -3.54 -23.17
CA GLU A 142 20.46 -4.75 -22.61
C GLU A 142 19.53 -4.44 -21.43
N ILE A 143 19.95 -3.51 -20.56
CA ILE A 143 19.17 -3.09 -19.39
C ILE A 143 17.91 -2.36 -19.85
N ASP A 144 18.02 -1.39 -20.76
CA ASP A 144 16.89 -0.60 -21.26
C ASP A 144 15.86 -1.48 -21.96
N ALA A 145 16.29 -2.45 -22.78
CA ALA A 145 15.39 -3.40 -23.42
C ALA A 145 14.64 -4.28 -22.39
N ALA A 146 15.32 -4.69 -21.31
CA ALA A 146 14.70 -5.49 -20.26
C ALA A 146 13.68 -4.68 -19.44
N VAL A 147 13.99 -3.40 -19.16
CA VAL A 147 13.09 -2.48 -18.46
C VAL A 147 11.88 -2.10 -19.33
N GLU A 148 12.08 -1.82 -20.62
CA GLU A 148 11.01 -1.53 -21.57
C GLU A 148 10.05 -2.72 -21.71
N LYS A 149 10.60 -3.95 -21.72
CA LYS A 149 9.77 -5.16 -21.68
C LYS A 149 8.94 -5.22 -20.39
N LEU A 150 9.50 -4.86 -19.24
CA LEU A 150 8.75 -4.84 -17.98
C LEU A 150 7.64 -3.79 -18.01
N ASP A 151 7.93 -2.56 -18.47
CA ASP A 151 6.94 -1.48 -18.62
C ASP A 151 5.79 -1.86 -19.56
N SER A 152 6.12 -2.36 -20.75
CA SER A 152 5.12 -2.74 -21.77
C SER A 152 4.28 -3.97 -21.42
N THR A 153 4.69 -4.76 -20.43
CA THR A 153 3.96 -5.95 -19.98
C THR A 153 3.36 -5.74 -18.59
N LYS A 154 4.18 -5.83 -17.56
CA LYS A 154 3.74 -5.72 -16.17
C LYS A 154 3.38 -4.28 -15.79
N GLY A 155 4.04 -3.28 -16.39
CA GLY A 155 3.66 -1.86 -16.20
C GLY A 155 2.26 -1.58 -16.72
N ALA A 156 1.97 -1.98 -17.96
CA ALA A 156 0.63 -1.86 -18.54
C ALA A 156 -0.46 -2.60 -17.73
N ALA A 157 -0.15 -3.80 -17.22
CA ALA A 157 -1.06 -4.53 -16.34
C ALA A 157 -1.27 -3.81 -14.98
N LEU A 158 -0.21 -3.20 -14.44
CA LEU A 158 -0.27 -2.43 -13.21
C LEU A 158 -1.12 -1.17 -13.37
N ASP A 159 -0.97 -0.44 -14.49
CA ASP A 159 -1.78 0.73 -14.83
C ASP A 159 -3.27 0.37 -14.94
N GLN A 160 -3.58 -0.77 -15.58
CA GLN A 160 -4.97 -1.23 -15.67
C GLN A 160 -5.56 -1.56 -14.28
N LYS A 161 -4.78 -2.17 -13.38
CA LYS A 161 -5.21 -2.45 -11.99
C LYS A 161 -5.37 -1.16 -11.19
N TYR A 162 -4.48 -0.19 -11.40
CA TYR A 162 -4.56 1.13 -10.77
C TYR A 162 -5.84 1.83 -11.20
N LYS A 163 -6.08 1.90 -12.52
CA LYS A 163 -7.30 2.48 -13.09
C LYS A 163 -8.55 1.82 -12.52
N THR A 164 -8.61 0.49 -12.52
CA THR A 164 -9.75 -0.27 -11.98
C THR A 164 -10.02 0.07 -10.52
N THR A 165 -8.96 0.21 -9.71
CA THR A 165 -9.08 0.60 -8.30
C THR A 165 -9.64 2.00 -8.15
N MET A 166 -9.13 2.97 -8.92
CA MET A 166 -9.59 4.36 -8.85
C MET A 166 -11.00 4.56 -9.40
N ASP A 167 -11.37 3.86 -10.48
CA ASP A 167 -12.72 3.88 -11.06
C ASP A 167 -13.79 3.43 -10.05
N LEU A 168 -13.42 2.59 -9.07
CA LEU A 168 -14.30 2.17 -7.98
C LEU A 168 -14.20 3.08 -6.76
N LEU A 169 -12.99 3.55 -6.43
CA LEU A 169 -12.74 4.32 -5.21
C LEU A 169 -13.23 5.77 -5.30
N LEU A 170 -13.02 6.44 -6.42
CA LEU A 170 -13.36 7.87 -6.56
C LEU A 170 -14.88 8.11 -6.47
N PRO A 171 -15.76 7.34 -7.17
CA PRO A 171 -17.20 7.50 -7.00
C PRO A 171 -17.69 7.21 -5.57
N TYR A 172 -17.07 6.25 -4.88
CA TYR A 172 -17.34 6.00 -3.46
C TYR A 172 -16.95 7.22 -2.61
N ALA A 173 -15.77 7.78 -2.82
CA ALA A 173 -15.31 8.96 -2.11
C ALA A 173 -16.24 10.17 -2.33
N ASP A 174 -16.65 10.41 -3.57
CA ASP A 174 -17.57 11.49 -3.94
C ASP A 174 -18.95 11.32 -3.31
N LYS A 175 -19.52 10.11 -3.40
CA LYS A 175 -20.83 9.76 -2.81
C LYS A 175 -20.87 10.04 -1.30
N HIS A 176 -19.75 9.83 -0.62
CA HIS A 176 -19.62 9.96 0.83
C HIS A 176 -18.99 11.28 1.28
N GLY A 177 -18.75 12.22 0.36
CA GLY A 177 -18.25 13.57 0.67
C GLY A 177 -16.80 13.62 1.15
N VAL A 178 -15.99 12.60 0.83
CA VAL A 178 -14.56 12.56 1.15
C VAL A 178 -13.84 13.65 0.36
N LYS A 179 -13.05 14.47 1.04
CA LYS A 179 -12.26 15.52 0.39
C LYS A 179 -10.89 15.00 0.00
N TYR A 180 -10.59 15.03 -1.29
CA TYR A 180 -9.29 14.65 -1.82
C TYR A 180 -8.84 15.60 -2.93
N LYS A 181 -7.52 15.68 -3.15
CA LYS A 181 -6.97 16.36 -4.31
C LYS A 181 -6.74 15.31 -5.39
N VAL A 182 -7.34 15.51 -6.56
CA VAL A 182 -6.96 14.78 -7.76
C VAL A 182 -5.55 15.28 -8.13
N MET A 183 -4.61 14.35 -8.29
CA MET A 183 -3.25 14.66 -8.77
C MET A 183 -3.23 14.64 -10.30
#